data_AF-A0AAD4D6T9-F1
#
_entry.id   AF-A0AAD4D6T9-F1
#
_cell.length_a   1.000
_cell.length_b   1.000
_cell.length_c   1.000
_cell.angle_alpha   90.00
_cell.angle_beta   90.00
_cell.angle_gamma   90.00
#
_symmetry.space_group_name_H-M   'P 1'
#
loop_
_entity.id
_entity.type
_entity.pdbx_description
1 polymer ?
#
loop_
_entity_poly.entity_id
_entity_poly.type
_entity_poly.pdbx_seq_one_letter_code
_entity_poly.pdbx_strand_id
1 'polypeptide(L)'
;YWVAFGPHGARTPLTGPGHAIKVVAGATAVVGVSGALFLWIRAKGNERPITLTKEWQEASNEYARANKINPISGVASEGYKGSGFVSNSKN
;
A
#
# COMPACT_ATOMS: atom_id res chain seq x y z
N TYR A 1 24.27 -1.23 -48.48
CA TYR A 1 24.35 -1.39 -47.01
C TYR A 1 23.01 -1.79 -46.39
N TRP A 2 21.90 -1.08 -46.67
CA TRP A 2 20.58 -1.37 -46.09
C TRP A 2 20.07 -2.80 -46.35
N VAL A 3 20.22 -3.37 -47.56
CA VAL A 3 19.79 -4.75 -47.86
C VAL A 3 20.56 -5.81 -47.05
N ALA A 4 21.86 -5.60 -46.82
CA ALA A 4 22.71 -6.57 -46.13
C ALA A 4 22.69 -6.45 -44.60
N PHE A 5 22.50 -5.23 -44.07
CA PHE A 5 22.66 -4.93 -42.63
C PHE A 5 21.54 -4.08 -42.03
N GLY A 6 20.46 -3.84 -42.77
CA GLY A 6 19.32 -3.04 -42.31
C GLY A 6 18.52 -3.72 -41.19
N PRO A 7 17.70 -2.96 -40.46
CA PRO A 7 16.84 -3.45 -39.38
C PRO A 7 15.58 -4.12 -39.93
N HIS A 8 15.74 -5.18 -40.72
CA HIS A 8 14.67 -5.96 -41.33
C HIS A 8 14.93 -7.47 -41.15
N GLY A 9 13.91 -8.30 -41.46
CA GLY A 9 13.96 -9.74 -41.25
C GLY A 9 14.26 -10.08 -39.77
N ALA A 10 15.27 -10.93 -39.56
CA ALA A 10 15.72 -11.33 -38.21
C ALA A 10 16.32 -10.19 -37.36
N ARG A 11 16.64 -9.03 -37.97
CA ARG A 11 17.21 -7.86 -37.28
C ARG A 11 16.19 -6.76 -37.00
N THR A 12 14.91 -7.06 -37.17
CA THR A 12 13.84 -6.11 -36.85
C THR A 12 13.90 -5.75 -35.36
N PRO A 13 13.96 -4.46 -34.99
CA PRO A 13 13.99 -4.04 -33.61
C PRO A 13 12.76 -4.54 -32.85
N LEU A 14 12.98 -5.11 -31.67
CA LEU A 14 11.88 -5.59 -30.81
C LEU A 14 10.96 -4.44 -30.39
N THR A 15 11.52 -3.25 -30.24
CA THR A 15 10.80 -2.05 -29.82
C THR A 15 10.90 -0.97 -30.87
N GLY A 16 9.75 -0.39 -31.23
CA GLY A 16 9.67 0.73 -32.17
C GLY A 16 9.42 2.08 -31.49
N PRO A 17 9.30 3.16 -32.27
CA PRO A 17 8.94 4.47 -31.75
C PRO A 17 7.67 4.42 -30.90
N GLY A 18 7.71 5.01 -29.71
CA GLY A 18 6.58 5.06 -28.78
C GLY A 18 6.28 3.75 -28.03
N HIS A 19 7.06 2.69 -28.21
CA HIS A 19 6.86 1.42 -27.50
C HIS A 19 6.89 1.59 -25.98
N ALA A 20 7.86 2.34 -25.45
CA ALA A 20 7.99 2.59 -24.01
C ALA A 20 6.76 3.28 -23.43
N ILE A 21 6.21 4.29 -24.14
CA ILE A 21 5.00 5.00 -23.70
C ILE A 21 3.80 4.06 -23.70
N LYS A 22 3.65 3.21 -24.71
CA LYS A 22 2.56 2.21 -24.75
C LYS A 22 2.64 1.24 -23.57
N VAL A 23 3.84 0.75 -23.25
CA VAL A 23 4.05 -0.18 -22.13
C VAL A 23 3.74 0.50 -20.79
N VAL A 24 4.30 1.68 -20.55
CA VAL A 24 4.06 2.42 -19.29
C VAL A 24 2.59 2.80 -19.16
N ALA A 25 1.98 3.36 -20.20
CA ALA A 25 0.57 3.73 -20.18
C ALA A 25 -0.34 2.51 -19.96
N GLY A 26 -0.08 1.39 -20.63
CA GLY A 26 -0.83 0.15 -20.45
C GLY A 26 -0.70 -0.41 -19.03
N ALA A 27 0.53 -0.51 -18.51
CA ALA A 27 0.78 -1.00 -17.16
C ALA A 27 0.12 -0.10 -16.10
N THR A 28 0.30 1.23 -16.20
CA THR A 28 -0.31 2.19 -15.28
C THR A 28 -1.83 2.17 -15.39
N ALA A 29 -2.40 2.03 -16.58
CA ALA A 29 -3.85 1.92 -16.76
C ALA A 29 -4.42 0.69 -16.03
N VAL A 30 -3.78 -0.48 -16.16
CA VAL A 30 -4.23 -1.69 -15.48
C VAL A 30 -4.14 -1.52 -13.96
N VAL A 31 -3.02 -1.01 -13.44
CA VAL A 31 -2.87 -0.74 -11.99
C VAL A 31 -3.94 0.25 -11.51
N GLY A 32 -4.22 1.30 -12.28
CA GLY A 32 -5.26 2.28 -11.98
C GLY A 32 -6.66 1.67 -11.93
N VAL A 33 -7.01 0.84 -12.92
CA VAL A 33 -8.29 0.12 -12.95
C VAL A 33 -8.41 -0.85 -11.79
N SER A 34 -7.37 -1.62 -11.49
CA SER A 34 -7.36 -2.53 -10.33
C SER A 34 -7.54 -1.79 -9.01
N GLY A 35 -6.87 -0.65 -8.83
CA GLY A 35 -7.04 0.20 -7.64
C GLY A 35 -8.45 0.77 -7.52
N ALA A 36 -9.02 1.27 -8.63
CA ALA A 36 -10.39 1.78 -8.65
C ALA A 36 -11.41 0.67 -8.32
N LEU A 37 -11.25 -0.51 -8.91
CA LEU A 37 -12.11 -1.66 -8.64
C LEU A 37 -12.01 -2.09 -7.17
N PHE A 38 -10.81 -2.16 -6.62
CA PHE A 38 -10.60 -2.48 -5.22
C PHE A 38 -11.31 -1.48 -4.30
N LEU A 39 -11.15 -0.18 -4.53
CA LEU A 39 -11.80 0.85 -3.72
C LEU A 39 -13.32 0.78 -3.84
N TRP A 40 -13.85 0.50 -5.04
CA TRP A 40 -15.29 0.34 -5.25
C TRP A 40 -15.87 -0.85 -4.47
N ILE A 41 -15.21 -2.01 -4.50
CA ILE A 41 -15.61 -3.18 -3.71
C ILE A 41 -15.46 -2.88 -2.21
N ARG A 42 -14.33 -2.30 -1.80
CA ARG A 42 -14.01 -2.04 -0.39
C ARG A 42 -14.97 -1.05 0.26
N ALA A 43 -15.43 -0.05 -0.49
CA ALA A 43 -16.41 0.93 -0.03
C ALA A 43 -17.78 0.32 0.27
N LYS A 44 -18.10 -0.83 -0.34
CA LYS A 44 -19.34 -1.59 -0.10
C LYS A 44 -19.16 -2.71 0.93
N GLY A 45 -17.97 -2.87 1.49
CA GLY A 45 -17.70 -3.88 2.52
C GLY A 45 -18.30 -3.49 3.88
N ASN A 46 -18.33 -4.48 4.79
CA ASN A 46 -18.89 -4.32 6.14
C ASN A 46 -18.24 -3.20 6.97
N GLU A 47 -19.00 -2.78 7.98
CA GLU A 47 -18.59 -1.83 9.01
C GLU A 47 -17.31 -2.27 9.73
N ARG A 48 -16.54 -1.28 10.20
CA ARG A 48 -15.29 -1.55 10.93
C ARG A 48 -15.64 -2.14 12.30
N PRO A 49 -14.87 -3.12 12.81
CA PRO A 49 -15.08 -3.60 14.17
C PRO A 49 -14.92 -2.46 15.17
N ILE A 50 -15.73 -2.48 16.23
CA ILE A 50 -15.75 -1.47 17.30
C ILE A 50 -14.37 -1.28 17.97
N THR A 51 -13.50 -2.30 17.89
CA THR A 51 -12.17 -2.29 18.48
C THR A 51 -11.15 -1.45 17.69
N LEU A 52 -11.50 -0.99 16.49
CA LEU A 52 -10.67 -0.11 15.66
C LEU A 52 -10.99 1.37 15.82
N THR A 53 -11.82 1.75 16.80
CA THR A 53 -12.00 3.16 17.17
C THR A 53 -10.80 3.66 17.96
N LYS A 54 -10.51 4.95 17.86
CA LYS A 54 -9.39 5.58 18.59
C LYS A 54 -9.57 5.43 20.11
N GLU A 55 -10.79 5.63 20.60
CA GLU A 55 -11.15 5.49 22.02
C GLU A 55 -10.84 4.09 22.54
N TRP A 56 -11.21 3.04 21.79
CA TRP A 56 -10.94 1.66 22.19
C TRP A 56 -9.44 1.34 22.19
N GLN A 57 -8.70 1.87 21.21
CA GLN A 57 -7.25 1.69 21.12
C GLN A 57 -6.51 2.46 22.23
N GLU A 58 -6.99 3.64 22.63
CA GLU A 58 -6.45 4.41 23.75
C GLU A 58 -6.73 3.74 25.09
N ALA A 59 -7.96 3.24 25.31
CA ALA A 59 -8.29 2.43 26.47
C ALA A 59 -7.43 1.15 26.54
N SER A 60 -7.14 0.53 25.40
CA SER A 60 -6.23 -0.62 25.32
C SER A 60 -4.79 -0.25 25.71
N ASN A 61 -4.33 0.94 25.33
CA ASN A 61 -3.03 1.47 25.76
C ASN A 61 -2.97 1.70 27.28
N GLU A 62 -4.02 2.29 27.87
CA GLU A 62 -4.12 2.51 29.32
C GLU A 62 -4.10 1.19 30.08
N TYR A 63 -4.90 0.22 29.62
CA TYR A 63 -4.90 -1.13 30.18
C TYR A 63 -3.52 -1.79 30.11
N ALA A 64 -2.80 -1.65 28.98
CA ALA A 64 -1.46 -2.20 28.84
C ALA A 64 -0.43 -1.53 29.74
N ARG A 65 -0.52 -0.21 29.97
CA ARG A 65 0.33 0.49 30.94
C ARG A 65 0.03 0.02 32.37
N ALA A 66 -1.24 -0.07 32.73
CA ALA A 66 -1.68 -0.53 34.05
C ALA A 66 -1.17 -1.95 34.37
N ASN A 67 -1.17 -2.84 33.37
CA ASN A 67 -0.73 -4.23 33.51
C ASN A 67 0.76 -4.45 33.14
N LYS A 68 1.54 -3.39 32.89
CA LYS A 68 2.96 -3.46 32.51
C LYS A 68 3.24 -4.37 31.30
N ILE A 69 2.35 -4.36 30.31
CA ILE A 69 2.47 -5.17 29.09
C ILE A 69 3.60 -4.60 28.21
N ASN A 70 4.53 -5.46 27.79
CA ASN A 70 5.72 -5.10 27.00
C ASN A 70 6.55 -3.96 27.63
N PRO A 71 7.13 -4.16 28.82
CA PRO A 71 7.80 -3.10 29.57
C PRO A 71 9.18 -2.70 29.04
N ILE A 72 9.77 -3.45 28.10
CA ILE A 72 11.11 -3.15 27.56
C ILE A 72 11.03 -2.21 26.35
N SER A 73 10.07 -2.43 25.45
CA SER A 73 9.97 -1.71 24.17
C SER A 73 8.56 -1.24 23.82
N GLY A 74 7.56 -1.65 24.60
CA GLY A 74 6.15 -1.38 24.32
C GLY A 74 5.61 -0.17 25.06
N VAL A 75 4.29 -0.01 25.02
CA VAL A 75 3.58 1.15 25.57
C VAL A 75 3.77 1.35 27.08
N ALA A 76 4.15 0.30 27.81
CA ALA A 76 4.45 0.36 29.24
C ALA A 76 5.94 0.59 29.57
N SER A 77 6.80 0.74 28.54
CA SER A 77 8.22 1.01 28.74
C SER A 77 8.48 2.44 29.22
N GLU A 78 9.52 2.60 30.03
CA GLU A 78 9.94 3.90 30.54
C GLU A 78 10.39 4.79 29.37
N GLY A 79 9.78 5.97 29.25
CA GLY A 79 10.10 6.91 28.18
C GLY A 79 9.50 6.57 26.81
N TYR A 80 8.48 5.71 26.73
CA TYR A 80 7.78 5.43 25.48
C TYR A 80 7.14 6.71 24.87
N LYS A 81 7.45 7.02 23.60
CA LYS A 81 6.98 8.22 22.87
C LYS A 81 6.09 7.93 21.64
N GLY A 82 5.68 6.66 21.44
CA GLY A 82 4.87 6.25 20.30
C GLY A 82 3.36 6.32 20.54
N SER A 83 2.57 6.03 19.50
CA SER A 83 1.10 5.97 19.57
C SER A 83 0.55 4.67 20.18
N GLY A 84 1.40 3.71 20.53
CA GLY A 84 1.00 2.42 21.08
C GLY A 84 0.15 1.62 20.09
N PHE A 85 -0.99 1.13 20.57
CA PHE A 85 -1.96 0.37 19.77
C PHE A 85 -2.83 1.23 18.85
N VAL A 86 -2.68 2.57 18.88
CA VAL A 86 -3.47 3.44 18.00
C VAL A 86 -2.96 3.29 16.57
N SER A 87 -3.78 2.66 15.74
CA SER A 87 -3.51 2.38 14.33
C SER A 87 -4.69 2.84 13.49
N ASN A 88 -4.41 3.77 12.56
CA ASN A 88 -5.36 4.39 11.64
C ASN A 88 -6.33 5.39 12.32
N SER A 89 -5.80 6.57 12.69
CA SER A 89 -6.64 7.70 13.12
C SER A 89 -7.32 8.34 11.90
N LYS A 90 -8.52 7.89 11.60
CA LYS A 90 -9.55 8.76 11.05
C LYS A 90 -10.71 8.72 12.02
N ASN A 91 -10.92 9.86 12.69
CA ASN A 91 -12.09 10.14 13.51
C ASN A 91 -13.36 9.86 12.70
#